data_AF-A0A9P5UQ85-F1
#
_entry.id   AF-A0A9P5UQ85-F1
#
_cell.length_a   1.000
_cell.length_b   1.000
_cell.length_c   1.000
_cell.angle_alpha   90.00
_cell.angle_beta   90.00
_cell.angle_gamma   90.00
#
_symmetry.space_group_name_H-M   'P 1'
#
loop_
_entity.id
_entity.type
_entity.pdbx_description
1 polymer ?
#
loop_
_entity_poly.entity_id
_entity_poly.type
_entity_poly.pdbx_seq_one_letter_code
_entity_poly.pdbx_strand_id
1 'polypeptide(L)'
;GIPLDVKTTMAGLQGLKDIKFLVNADFAPVFTEGYTYITSIVSINNPSRLTLNIGDLWLTAGQEGFTEDVKIGYSVVYNLRLVPGDNIVTSVVGFQSDSPLATTFTEALNVRAVMLNLWANSTATTNPALNAGLASLRSGVLLPKELKTASPPAYSDVWTIKVLPTTVDDGLVEVSTVFSSPYYMDMTVEGTCTPETCGFSPYPPIGRLYDSIGDYMDFLKFPEDIAYSAKNNGSTPLTFKMSLQNDPLATRSRIENVVATSTAKGSIPLEVFWGPKVRLPNLPRIFYPSWSDNVFYPHRLSLKTGTDFPMIMDWVNKHIPPPAVVPPPVVPTTVPSPVVNPSPVVVSPTPVVVSPTPIVAPAA
;
A
#
# COMPACT_ATOMS: atom_id res chain seq x y z
N GLY A 1 -56.31 -2.30 -0.43
CA GLY A 1 -55.01 -2.98 -0.52
C GLY A 1 -54.77 -3.36 -1.96
N ILE A 2 -53.58 -3.11 -2.49
CA ILE A 2 -53.20 -3.60 -3.81
C ILE A 2 -53.10 -5.13 -3.70
N PRO A 3 -53.80 -5.93 -4.53
CA PRO A 3 -53.70 -7.38 -4.46
C PRO A 3 -52.29 -7.80 -4.86
N LEU A 4 -51.53 -8.29 -3.88
CA LEU A 4 -50.29 -9.02 -4.13
C LEU A 4 -50.67 -10.38 -4.72
N ASP A 5 -50.33 -10.61 -5.98
CA ASP A 5 -50.36 -11.95 -6.55
C ASP A 5 -49.24 -12.78 -5.90
N VAL A 6 -49.63 -13.46 -4.81
CA VAL A 6 -48.73 -14.25 -3.96
C VAL A 6 -48.02 -15.35 -4.76
N LYS A 7 -48.64 -15.87 -5.83
CA LYS A 7 -48.02 -16.92 -6.66
C LYS A 7 -46.84 -16.41 -7.48
N THR A 8 -46.97 -15.25 -8.13
CA THR A 8 -45.87 -14.65 -8.89
C THR A 8 -44.78 -14.11 -7.98
N THR A 9 -45.15 -13.58 -6.81
CA THR A 9 -44.20 -13.09 -5.80
C THR A 9 -43.38 -14.24 -5.20
N MET A 10 -44.00 -15.38 -4.88
CA MET A 10 -43.28 -16.57 -4.39
C MET A 10 -42.48 -17.28 -5.48
N ALA A 11 -42.95 -17.32 -6.73
CA ALA A 11 -42.17 -17.83 -7.85
C ALA A 11 -40.89 -16.99 -8.09
N GLY A 12 -41.00 -15.66 -7.95
CA GLY A 12 -39.84 -14.76 -7.97
C GLY A 12 -38.79 -15.08 -6.89
N LEU A 13 -39.24 -15.44 -5.68
CA LEU A 13 -38.35 -15.85 -4.58
C LEU A 13 -37.73 -17.24 -4.79
N GLN A 14 -38.47 -18.17 -5.38
CA GLN A 14 -37.96 -19.52 -5.69
C GLN A 14 -36.91 -19.51 -6.80
N GLY A 15 -36.95 -18.51 -7.70
CA GLY A 15 -35.98 -18.35 -8.76
C GLY A 15 -34.67 -17.65 -8.38
N LEU A 16 -34.56 -17.11 -7.15
CA LEU A 16 -33.28 -16.69 -6.56
C LEU A 16 -32.31 -17.86 -6.28
N LYS A 17 -32.68 -19.09 -6.66
CA LYS A 17 -31.81 -20.27 -6.59
C LYS A 17 -30.75 -20.29 -7.70
N ASP A 18 -30.97 -19.60 -8.81
CA ASP A 18 -30.10 -19.60 -9.99
C ASP A 18 -29.18 -18.37 -10.04
N ILE A 19 -28.48 -18.09 -8.94
CA ILE A 19 -27.52 -16.97 -8.87
C ILE A 19 -26.17 -17.43 -9.42
N LYS A 20 -25.66 -16.72 -10.44
CA LYS A 20 -24.39 -17.00 -11.09
C LYS A 20 -23.33 -16.00 -10.64
N PHE A 21 -22.46 -16.42 -9.74
CA PHE A 21 -21.39 -15.55 -9.29
C PHE A 21 -20.29 -15.53 -10.36
N LEU A 22 -20.02 -14.34 -10.92
CA LEU A 22 -18.85 -14.12 -11.77
C LEU A 22 -17.83 -13.34 -10.95
N VAL A 23 -17.08 -14.05 -10.11
CA VAL A 23 -16.07 -13.42 -9.26
C VAL A 23 -14.87 -13.03 -10.12
N ASN A 24 -14.65 -11.73 -10.28
CA ASN A 24 -13.32 -11.21 -10.57
C ASN A 24 -12.73 -10.76 -9.24
N ALA A 25 -11.66 -11.45 -8.82
CA ALA A 25 -11.14 -11.38 -7.47
C ALA A 25 -9.79 -10.65 -7.44
N ASP A 26 -9.75 -9.57 -6.66
CA ASP A 26 -8.52 -8.85 -6.34
C ASP A 26 -8.21 -9.02 -4.86
N PHE A 27 -7.03 -9.59 -4.57
CA PHE A 27 -6.53 -9.80 -3.22
C PHE A 27 -5.75 -8.56 -2.79
N ALA A 28 -6.37 -7.71 -1.97
CA ALA A 28 -5.57 -6.73 -1.23
C ALA A 28 -5.20 -7.35 0.13
N PRO A 29 -3.90 -7.44 0.46
CA PRO A 29 -3.42 -8.17 1.62
C PRO A 29 -3.86 -7.56 2.95
N VAL A 30 -4.19 -6.28 2.98
CA VAL A 30 -4.67 -5.59 4.19
C VAL A 30 -5.59 -4.43 3.76
N PHE A 31 -6.89 -4.52 4.07
CA PHE A 31 -7.78 -3.36 4.02
C PHE A 31 -8.18 -2.86 5.42
N THR A 32 -8.01 -3.73 6.42
CA THR A 32 -8.19 -3.49 7.85
C THR A 32 -7.17 -4.39 8.54
N GLU A 33 -6.54 -3.91 9.62
CA GLU A 33 -5.55 -4.70 10.36
C GLU A 33 -6.13 -6.08 10.74
N GLY A 34 -5.39 -7.14 10.42
CA GLY A 34 -5.80 -8.52 10.69
C GLY A 34 -6.83 -9.10 9.70
N TYR A 35 -7.18 -8.40 8.61
CA TYR A 35 -8.12 -8.90 7.61
C TYR A 35 -7.60 -8.75 6.17
N THR A 36 -7.75 -9.83 5.41
CA THR A 36 -7.57 -9.88 3.96
C THR A 36 -8.93 -9.84 3.28
N TYR A 37 -9.01 -9.16 2.14
CA TYR A 37 -10.26 -9.12 1.40
C TYR A 37 -10.08 -9.42 -0.08
N ILE A 38 -11.16 -9.96 -0.65
CA ILE A 38 -11.33 -10.23 -2.06
C ILE A 38 -12.54 -9.45 -2.52
N THR A 39 -12.33 -8.50 -3.44
CA THR A 39 -13.47 -7.89 -4.14
C THR A 39 -14.02 -8.90 -5.14
N SER A 40 -15.33 -9.04 -5.28
CA SER A 40 -15.93 -9.94 -6.27
C SER A 40 -17.13 -9.33 -6.94
N ILE A 41 -17.27 -9.54 -8.25
CA ILE A 41 -18.52 -9.26 -8.96
C ILE A 41 -19.45 -10.48 -8.82
N VAL A 42 -20.75 -10.24 -8.75
CA VAL A 42 -21.78 -11.27 -8.66
C VAL A 42 -22.87 -10.94 -9.66
N SER A 43 -23.28 -11.93 -10.46
CA SER A 43 -24.48 -11.79 -11.31
C SER A 43 -25.66 -12.50 -10.65
N ILE A 44 -26.67 -11.72 -10.29
CA ILE A 44 -27.89 -12.21 -9.64
C ILE A 44 -29.04 -12.07 -10.62
N ASN A 45 -29.51 -13.19 -11.16
CA ASN A 45 -30.74 -13.17 -11.95
C ASN A 45 -31.95 -13.06 -11.02
N ASN A 46 -32.79 -12.08 -11.27
CA ASN A 46 -34.12 -11.96 -10.69
C ASN A 46 -35.16 -12.38 -11.73
N PRO A 47 -35.68 -13.61 -11.66
CA PRO A 47 -36.66 -14.10 -12.61
C PRO A 47 -38.07 -13.55 -12.35
N SER A 48 -38.25 -12.78 -11.27
CA SER A 48 -39.48 -12.07 -11.00
C SER A 48 -39.69 -10.91 -11.98
N ARG A 49 -40.95 -10.57 -12.25
CA ARG A 49 -41.32 -9.30 -12.91
C ARG A 49 -41.30 -8.11 -11.94
N LEU A 50 -41.03 -8.35 -10.67
CA LEU A 50 -40.98 -7.33 -9.63
C LEU A 50 -39.53 -6.98 -9.29
N THR A 51 -39.28 -5.70 -9.03
CA THR A 51 -38.05 -5.28 -8.37
C THR A 51 -38.10 -5.71 -6.90
N LEU A 52 -37.05 -6.38 -6.44
CA LEU A 52 -36.91 -6.84 -5.06
C LEU A 52 -35.92 -5.94 -4.32
N ASN A 53 -36.36 -5.31 -3.23
CA ASN A 53 -35.46 -4.61 -2.31
C ASN A 53 -35.12 -5.56 -1.17
N ILE A 54 -33.92 -6.14 -1.23
CA ILE A 54 -33.46 -7.16 -0.27
C ILE A 54 -32.80 -6.50 0.95
N GLY A 55 -32.21 -5.31 0.78
CA GLY A 55 -31.37 -4.69 1.81
C GLY A 55 -29.98 -5.35 1.79
N ASP A 56 -29.33 -5.47 2.93
CA ASP A 56 -28.02 -6.11 2.98
C ASP A 56 -28.15 -7.63 2.87
N LEU A 57 -27.35 -8.23 1.99
CA LEU A 57 -27.23 -9.68 1.82
C LEU A 57 -25.86 -10.13 2.32
N TRP A 58 -25.86 -10.90 3.39
CA TRP A 58 -24.69 -11.54 3.99
C TRP A 58 -24.58 -12.98 3.52
N LEU A 59 -23.42 -13.31 2.99
CA LEU A 59 -23.04 -14.64 2.55
C LEU A 59 -21.86 -15.10 3.40
N THR A 60 -21.85 -16.36 3.80
CA THR A 60 -20.66 -17.01 4.33
C THR A 60 -19.76 -17.41 3.16
N ALA A 61 -18.44 -17.29 3.34
CA ALA A 61 -17.43 -17.71 2.40
C ALA A 61 -16.64 -18.89 2.95
N GLY A 62 -16.33 -19.88 2.11
CA GLY A 62 -15.59 -21.08 2.51
C GLY A 62 -14.82 -21.73 1.37
N GLN A 63 -13.81 -22.51 1.74
CA GLN A 63 -13.01 -23.29 0.81
C GLN A 63 -13.62 -24.69 0.66
N GLU A 64 -13.85 -25.15 -0.58
CA GLU A 64 -14.19 -26.56 -0.87
C GLU A 64 -15.40 -27.14 -0.10
N GLY A 65 -16.46 -26.33 0.11
CA GLY A 65 -17.69 -26.77 0.75
C GLY A 65 -18.62 -25.60 1.08
N PHE A 66 -19.77 -25.92 1.69
CA PHE A 66 -20.82 -24.96 2.07
C PHE A 66 -21.19 -25.09 3.56
N THR A 67 -20.19 -25.38 4.39
CA THR A 67 -20.37 -25.72 5.78
C THR A 67 -19.57 -24.78 6.68
N GLU A 68 -20.01 -24.59 7.92
CA GLU A 68 -19.39 -23.63 8.84
C GLU A 68 -17.97 -24.05 9.26
N ASP A 69 -17.62 -25.33 9.20
CA ASP A 69 -16.28 -25.86 9.49
C ASP A 69 -15.24 -25.52 8.42
N VAL A 70 -15.67 -25.22 7.19
CA VAL A 70 -14.78 -24.76 6.10
C VAL A 70 -14.90 -23.26 5.84
N LYS A 71 -15.56 -22.54 6.74
CA LYS A 71 -15.74 -21.08 6.64
C LYS A 71 -14.39 -20.39 6.76
N ILE A 72 -14.06 -19.63 5.73
CA ILE A 72 -12.91 -18.72 5.73
C ILE A 72 -13.33 -17.30 6.14
N GLY A 73 -14.56 -16.89 5.84
CA GLY A 73 -15.01 -15.52 6.13
C GLY A 73 -16.43 -15.23 5.70
N TYR A 74 -16.70 -13.96 5.38
CA TYR A 74 -18.02 -13.48 4.98
C TYR A 74 -17.92 -12.55 3.78
N SER A 75 -18.93 -12.60 2.93
CA SER A 75 -19.16 -11.67 1.83
C SER A 75 -20.44 -10.89 2.09
N VAL A 76 -20.45 -9.61 1.73
CA VAL A 76 -21.62 -8.77 1.91
C VAL A 76 -21.90 -7.98 0.63
N VAL A 77 -23.18 -7.96 0.24
CA VAL A 77 -23.73 -7.06 -0.77
C VAL A 77 -24.64 -6.09 -0.05
N TYR A 78 -24.22 -4.83 0.03
CA TYR A 78 -24.99 -3.80 0.72
C TYR A 78 -26.09 -3.23 -0.17
N ASN A 79 -27.23 -2.89 0.45
CA ASN A 79 -28.36 -2.25 -0.21
C ASN A 79 -28.81 -2.95 -1.51
N LEU A 80 -28.81 -4.29 -1.50
CA LEU A 80 -29.15 -5.10 -2.65
C LEU A 80 -30.57 -4.82 -3.14
N ARG A 81 -30.64 -4.32 -4.37
CA ARG A 81 -31.87 -4.12 -5.12
C ARG A 81 -31.76 -4.88 -6.43
N LEU A 82 -32.66 -5.85 -6.64
CA LEU A 82 -32.71 -6.66 -7.84
C LEU A 82 -33.84 -6.19 -8.74
N VAL A 83 -33.52 -5.67 -9.92
CA VAL A 83 -34.50 -5.44 -10.98
C VAL A 83 -34.75 -6.73 -11.76
N PRO A 84 -35.89 -6.88 -12.47
CA PRO A 84 -36.13 -8.05 -13.32
C PRO A 84 -34.98 -8.32 -14.30
N GLY A 85 -34.53 -9.57 -14.40
CA GLY A 85 -33.40 -9.99 -15.23
C GLY A 85 -32.07 -10.06 -14.46
N ASP A 86 -30.96 -9.96 -15.19
CA ASP A 86 -29.61 -10.06 -14.61
C ASP A 86 -29.21 -8.77 -13.89
N ASN A 87 -28.73 -8.91 -12.66
CA ASN A 87 -28.21 -7.81 -11.84
C ASN A 87 -26.74 -8.06 -11.59
N ILE A 88 -25.89 -7.15 -12.05
CA ILE A 88 -24.46 -7.18 -11.73
C ILE A 88 -24.26 -6.36 -10.47
N VAL A 89 -23.83 -7.02 -9.40
CA VAL A 89 -23.56 -6.39 -8.10
C VAL A 89 -22.14 -6.71 -7.67
N THR A 90 -21.55 -5.84 -6.88
CA THR A 90 -20.23 -6.10 -6.29
C THR A 90 -20.41 -6.50 -4.84
N SER A 91 -19.62 -7.47 -4.40
CA SER A 91 -19.48 -7.87 -3.01
C SER A 91 -18.02 -7.85 -2.62
N VAL A 92 -17.75 -7.75 -1.32
CA VAL A 92 -16.40 -7.89 -0.78
C VAL A 92 -16.42 -9.04 0.20
N VAL A 93 -15.56 -10.03 -0.05
CA VAL A 93 -15.30 -11.15 0.85
C VAL A 93 -14.19 -10.74 1.79
N GLY A 94 -14.46 -10.66 3.09
CA GLY A 94 -13.45 -10.41 4.12
C GLY A 94 -13.21 -11.66 4.97
N PHE A 95 -11.96 -11.92 5.30
CA PHE A 95 -11.55 -12.99 6.22
C PHE A 95 -10.37 -12.56 7.08
N GLN A 96 -10.27 -13.14 8.27
CA GLN A 96 -9.19 -12.85 9.22
C GLN A 96 -7.87 -13.46 8.70
N SER A 97 -6.82 -12.66 8.63
CA SER A 97 -5.54 -13.06 8.05
C SER A 97 -4.78 -14.09 8.90
N ASP A 98 -5.11 -14.20 10.19
CA ASP A 98 -4.53 -15.17 11.13
C ASP A 98 -5.34 -16.47 11.26
N SER A 99 -6.51 -16.57 10.60
CA SER A 99 -7.31 -17.79 10.59
C SER A 99 -6.56 -18.91 9.84
N PRO A 100 -6.34 -20.10 10.45
CA PRO A 100 -5.67 -21.22 9.78
C PRO A 100 -6.32 -21.62 8.45
N LEU A 101 -7.65 -21.53 8.36
CA LEU A 101 -8.40 -21.81 7.15
C LEU A 101 -8.17 -20.73 6.08
N ALA A 102 -8.12 -19.45 6.48
CA ALA A 102 -7.77 -18.36 5.58
C ALA A 102 -6.34 -18.45 5.06
N THR A 103 -5.39 -18.83 5.93
CA THR A 103 -4.00 -19.08 5.55
C THR A 103 -3.91 -20.22 4.55
N THR A 104 -4.56 -21.36 4.83
CA THR A 104 -4.61 -22.52 3.93
C THR A 104 -5.23 -22.16 2.58
N PHE A 105 -6.32 -21.40 2.59
CA PHE A 105 -6.97 -20.91 1.38
C PHE A 105 -6.04 -19.98 0.57
N THR A 106 -5.36 -19.05 1.25
CA THR A 106 -4.42 -18.11 0.63
C THR A 106 -3.19 -18.81 0.06
N GLU A 107 -2.67 -19.83 0.74
CA GLU A 107 -1.56 -20.67 0.26
C GLU A 107 -2.00 -21.51 -0.93
N ALA A 108 -3.20 -22.09 -0.89
CA ALA A 108 -3.75 -22.90 -1.98
C ALA A 108 -3.85 -22.08 -3.28
N LEU A 109 -4.21 -20.80 -3.20
CA LEU A 109 -4.27 -19.89 -4.35
C LEU A 109 -2.91 -19.65 -5.02
N ASN A 110 -1.80 -19.80 -4.30
CA ASN A 110 -0.46 -19.67 -4.89
C ASN A 110 -0.07 -20.88 -5.73
N VAL A 111 -0.60 -22.06 -5.39
CA VAL A 111 -0.14 -23.33 -5.97
C VAL A 111 -1.14 -23.95 -6.93
N ARG A 112 -2.44 -23.62 -6.83
CA ARG A 112 -3.50 -24.15 -7.69
C ARG A 112 -4.68 -23.18 -7.80
N ALA A 113 -5.58 -23.48 -8.74
CA ALA A 113 -6.91 -22.88 -8.75
C ALA A 113 -7.72 -23.39 -7.55
N VAL A 114 -8.49 -22.51 -6.92
CA VAL A 114 -9.24 -22.80 -5.68
C VAL A 114 -10.69 -22.44 -5.85
N MET A 115 -11.60 -23.31 -5.41
CA MET A 115 -13.03 -23.00 -5.38
C MET A 115 -13.36 -22.14 -4.16
N LEU A 116 -13.75 -20.89 -4.39
CA LEU A 116 -14.37 -20.02 -3.39
C LEU A 116 -15.87 -20.26 -3.39
N ASN A 117 -16.40 -20.81 -2.30
CA ASN A 117 -17.82 -21.03 -2.13
C ASN A 117 -18.44 -19.90 -1.32
N LEU A 118 -19.59 -19.41 -1.78
CA LEU A 118 -20.41 -18.40 -1.13
C LEU A 118 -21.80 -18.98 -0.88
N TRP A 119 -22.31 -18.83 0.34
CA TRP A 119 -23.67 -19.28 0.67
C TRP A 119 -24.39 -18.37 1.65
N ALA A 120 -25.70 -18.27 1.52
CA ALA A 120 -26.53 -17.63 2.55
C ALA A 120 -27.11 -18.68 3.51
N ASN A 121 -27.31 -18.23 4.75
CA ASN A 121 -28.03 -18.97 5.78
C ASN A 121 -29.39 -18.30 6.07
N SER A 122 -30.12 -18.80 7.06
CA SER A 122 -31.44 -18.27 7.46
C SER A 122 -31.40 -16.88 8.11
N THR A 123 -30.22 -16.27 8.24
CA THR A 123 -30.02 -14.92 8.78
C THR A 123 -29.28 -14.02 7.79
N ALA A 124 -29.26 -14.39 6.51
CA ALA A 124 -28.50 -13.69 5.48
C ALA A 124 -28.97 -12.26 5.22
N THR A 125 -30.23 -11.94 5.55
CA THR A 125 -30.76 -10.58 5.46
C THR A 125 -31.59 -10.25 6.70
N THR A 126 -31.73 -8.95 6.97
CA THR A 126 -32.63 -8.43 7.99
C THR A 126 -34.11 -8.60 7.63
N ASN A 127 -34.43 -8.99 6.39
CA ASN A 127 -35.80 -9.27 5.95
C ASN A 127 -36.17 -10.76 6.16
N PRO A 128 -36.95 -11.12 7.20
CA PRO A 128 -37.21 -12.52 7.53
C PRO A 128 -37.98 -13.27 6.45
N ALA A 129 -38.79 -12.57 5.64
CA ALA A 129 -39.57 -13.17 4.56
C ALA A 129 -38.68 -13.68 3.42
N LEU A 130 -37.49 -13.09 3.25
CA LEU A 130 -36.54 -13.46 2.20
C LEU A 130 -35.56 -14.55 2.67
N ASN A 131 -35.32 -14.67 3.97
CA ASN A 131 -34.36 -15.62 4.55
C ASN A 131 -34.63 -17.08 4.17
N ALA A 132 -35.89 -17.50 4.08
CA ALA A 132 -36.23 -18.86 3.67
C ALA A 132 -35.84 -19.17 2.21
N GLY A 133 -35.97 -18.19 1.31
CA GLY A 133 -35.54 -18.33 -0.08
C GLY A 133 -34.02 -18.27 -0.20
N LEU A 134 -33.40 -17.29 0.45
CA LEU A 134 -31.97 -17.03 0.41
C LEU A 134 -31.14 -18.10 1.14
N ALA A 135 -31.70 -18.80 2.14
CA ALA A 135 -30.99 -19.88 2.84
C ALA A 135 -30.56 -21.04 1.93
N SER A 136 -31.15 -21.15 0.73
CA SER A 136 -30.79 -22.13 -0.30
C SER A 136 -29.72 -21.64 -1.29
N LEU A 137 -29.35 -20.35 -1.21
CA LEU A 137 -28.36 -19.75 -2.10
C LEU A 137 -26.99 -20.36 -1.84
N ARG A 138 -26.44 -21.01 -2.86
CA ARG A 138 -25.11 -21.62 -2.89
C ARG A 138 -24.46 -21.25 -4.21
N SER A 139 -23.19 -20.87 -4.16
CA SER A 139 -22.41 -20.68 -5.37
C SER A 139 -20.95 -20.96 -5.12
N GLY A 140 -20.28 -21.47 -6.14
CA GLY A 140 -18.83 -21.65 -6.16
C GLY A 140 -18.26 -20.90 -7.33
N VAL A 141 -17.14 -20.20 -7.12
CA VAL A 141 -16.33 -19.67 -8.21
C VAL A 141 -14.92 -20.23 -8.12
N LEU A 142 -14.46 -20.75 -9.26
CA LEU A 142 -13.09 -21.20 -9.40
C LEU A 142 -12.18 -19.99 -9.57
N LEU A 143 -11.43 -19.66 -8.52
CA LEU A 143 -10.39 -18.66 -8.57
C LEU A 143 -9.15 -19.27 -9.26
N PRO A 144 -8.60 -18.65 -10.31
CA PRO A 144 -7.39 -19.16 -10.94
C PRO A 144 -6.20 -19.22 -9.97
N LYS A 145 -5.23 -20.08 -10.31
CA LYS A 145 -3.91 -20.10 -9.65
C LYS A 145 -3.26 -18.72 -9.76
N GLU A 146 -2.43 -18.38 -8.78
CA GLU A 146 -1.68 -17.12 -8.74
C GLU A 146 -2.59 -15.89 -8.66
N LEU A 147 -3.84 -16.04 -8.16
CA LEU A 147 -4.66 -14.85 -7.86
C LEU A 147 -4.07 -13.95 -6.78
N LYS A 148 -3.13 -14.49 -6.00
CA LYS A 148 -2.27 -13.72 -5.11
C LYS A 148 -1.21 -12.91 -5.86
N THR A 149 -1.33 -12.72 -7.18
CA THR A 149 -0.66 -11.63 -7.86
C THR A 149 -1.07 -10.36 -7.13
N ALA A 150 -0.10 -9.62 -6.61
CA ALA A 150 -0.29 -8.29 -6.08
C ALA A 150 -1.32 -7.55 -6.96
N SER A 151 -2.34 -6.94 -6.35
CA SER A 151 -3.30 -6.08 -7.06
C SER A 151 -2.57 -5.28 -8.13
N PRO A 152 -3.10 -5.17 -9.36
CA PRO A 152 -2.39 -4.47 -10.42
C PRO A 152 -1.94 -3.10 -9.90
N PRO A 153 -0.71 -2.66 -10.18
CA PRO A 153 -0.18 -1.45 -9.58
C PRO A 153 -1.12 -0.28 -9.84
N ALA A 154 -1.60 0.37 -8.77
CA ALA A 154 -2.68 1.34 -8.88
C ALA A 154 -2.20 2.67 -9.48
N TYR A 155 -0.89 2.94 -9.41
CA TYR A 155 -0.23 4.08 -10.06
C TYR A 155 0.64 3.62 -11.24
N SER A 156 0.82 4.50 -12.21
CA SER A 156 1.79 4.29 -13.28
C SER A 156 3.22 4.17 -12.73
N ASP A 157 4.04 3.36 -13.40
CA ASP A 157 5.49 3.32 -13.20
C ASP A 157 6.17 4.66 -13.48
N VAL A 158 5.50 5.57 -14.19
CA VAL A 158 6.04 6.87 -14.58
C VAL A 158 5.33 7.98 -13.83
N TRP A 159 6.11 8.70 -13.04
CA TRP A 159 5.72 9.91 -12.33
C TRP A 159 6.47 11.10 -12.96
N THR A 160 5.97 12.30 -12.77
CA THR A 160 6.58 13.55 -13.25
C THR A 160 6.65 14.53 -12.11
N ILE A 161 7.74 15.29 -12.00
CA ILE A 161 7.86 16.39 -11.03
C ILE A 161 8.06 17.70 -11.77
N LYS A 162 7.39 18.73 -11.28
CA LYS A 162 7.54 20.12 -11.69
C LYS A 162 7.83 20.96 -10.45
N VAL A 163 9.00 21.59 -10.48
CA VAL A 163 9.44 22.58 -9.51
C VAL A 163 8.77 23.91 -9.83
N LEU A 164 8.15 24.50 -8.82
CA LEU A 164 7.40 25.74 -8.93
C LEU A 164 8.31 26.94 -8.70
N PRO A 165 8.00 28.12 -9.25
CA PRO A 165 8.73 29.35 -8.93
C PRO A 165 8.76 29.66 -7.43
N THR A 166 7.72 29.26 -6.67
CA THR A 166 7.63 29.48 -5.22
C THR A 166 8.33 28.40 -4.39
N THR A 167 8.82 27.30 -5.01
CA THR A 167 9.42 26.17 -4.28
C THR A 167 10.58 26.61 -3.40
N VAL A 168 11.36 27.62 -3.80
CA VAL A 168 12.45 28.16 -2.97
C VAL A 168 11.96 28.68 -1.61
N ASP A 169 10.72 29.15 -1.52
CA ASP A 169 10.16 29.73 -0.31
C ASP A 169 9.29 28.75 0.49
N ASP A 170 8.44 27.99 -0.19
CA ASP A 170 7.45 27.11 0.44
C ASP A 170 7.83 25.62 0.41
N GLY A 171 8.87 25.26 -0.35
CA GLY A 171 9.27 23.88 -0.56
C GLY A 171 8.24 23.04 -1.33
N LEU A 172 7.25 23.65 -2.00
CA LEU A 172 6.18 22.91 -2.65
C LEU A 172 6.51 22.58 -4.11
N VAL A 173 6.20 21.37 -4.53
CA VAL A 173 6.38 20.87 -5.91
C VAL A 173 5.09 20.19 -6.40
N GLU A 174 4.88 20.19 -7.71
CA GLU A 174 3.78 19.44 -8.34
C GLU A 174 4.32 18.08 -8.82
N VAL A 175 3.79 17.00 -8.28
CA VAL A 175 4.16 15.64 -8.70
C VAL A 175 2.94 14.96 -9.31
N SER A 176 3.04 14.55 -10.57
CA SER A 176 1.91 13.97 -11.31
C SER A 176 2.16 12.52 -11.73
N THR A 177 1.10 11.74 -11.78
CA THR A 177 1.09 10.34 -12.22
C THR A 177 -0.27 10.01 -12.85
N VAL A 178 -0.43 8.78 -13.33
CA VAL A 178 -1.74 8.23 -13.71
C VAL A 178 -2.13 7.17 -12.70
N PHE A 179 -3.32 7.32 -12.15
CA PHE A 179 -3.95 6.33 -11.30
C PHE A 179 -4.89 5.47 -12.11
N SER A 180 -4.79 4.15 -12.00
CA SER A 180 -5.70 3.19 -12.62
C SER A 180 -6.45 2.46 -11.51
N SER A 181 -7.78 2.63 -11.46
CA SER A 181 -8.60 2.00 -10.42
C SER A 181 -8.48 0.47 -10.51
N PRO A 182 -8.02 -0.23 -9.46
CA PRO A 182 -8.03 -1.68 -9.42
C PRO A 182 -9.44 -2.23 -9.12
N TYR A 183 -10.42 -1.37 -8.80
CA TYR A 183 -11.78 -1.79 -8.47
C TYR A 183 -12.74 -1.72 -9.65
N TYR A 184 -13.66 -2.67 -9.65
CA TYR A 184 -14.81 -2.76 -10.56
C TYR A 184 -15.95 -1.80 -10.22
N MET A 185 -15.74 -0.87 -9.28
CA MET A 185 -16.68 0.16 -8.90
C MET A 185 -15.98 1.52 -8.84
N ASP A 186 -16.79 2.57 -8.96
CA ASP A 186 -16.33 3.92 -8.65
C ASP A 186 -15.78 3.95 -7.22
N MET A 187 -14.86 4.84 -6.93
CA MET A 187 -14.35 5.01 -5.57
C MET A 187 -13.93 6.43 -5.31
N THR A 188 -13.74 6.75 -4.03
CA THR A 188 -13.21 8.04 -3.59
C THR A 188 -12.06 7.80 -2.62
N VAL A 189 -10.94 8.45 -2.85
CA VAL A 189 -9.89 8.64 -1.86
C VAL A 189 -10.25 9.88 -1.04
N GLU A 190 -10.29 9.73 0.27
CA GLU A 190 -10.75 10.77 1.23
C GLU A 190 -9.61 11.29 2.11
N GLY A 191 -8.38 10.82 1.90
CA GLY A 191 -7.20 11.24 2.64
C GLY A 191 -6.14 10.16 2.72
N THR A 192 -5.22 10.35 3.64
CA THR A 192 -4.17 9.38 3.96
C THR A 192 -4.48 8.68 5.29
N CYS A 193 -4.18 7.39 5.36
CA CYS A 193 -4.23 6.61 6.58
C CYS A 193 -3.02 6.90 7.48
N THR A 194 -3.21 6.74 8.79
CA THR A 194 -2.18 6.91 9.81
C THR A 194 -1.70 5.53 10.30
N PRO A 195 -0.55 5.41 10.98
CA PRO A 195 -0.02 4.13 11.43
C PRO A 195 -1.00 3.40 12.37
N GLU A 196 -1.82 4.15 13.12
CA GLU A 196 -2.87 3.59 13.98
C GLU A 196 -4.04 2.98 13.19
N THR A 197 -4.30 3.46 11.98
CA THR A 197 -5.38 2.95 11.11
C THR A 197 -4.89 1.93 10.07
N CYS A 198 -3.61 1.99 9.72
CA CYS A 198 -2.96 1.15 8.73
C CYS A 198 -1.49 0.94 9.15
N GLY A 199 -1.23 -0.10 9.94
CA GLY A 199 0.09 -0.36 10.55
C GLY A 199 1.29 -0.49 9.58
N PHE A 200 1.03 -0.54 8.26
CA PHE A 200 2.06 -0.57 7.22
C PHE A 200 2.43 0.80 6.64
N SER A 201 1.59 1.84 6.76
CA SER A 201 1.88 3.13 6.13
C SER A 201 2.84 3.93 7.00
N PRO A 202 3.95 4.48 6.43
CA PRO A 202 4.69 5.49 7.14
C PRO A 202 3.81 6.72 7.36
N TYR A 203 4.09 7.44 8.44
CA TYR A 203 3.51 8.74 8.70
C TYR A 203 4.61 9.72 9.09
N PRO A 204 4.80 10.80 8.30
CA PRO A 204 4.03 11.16 7.12
C PRO A 204 4.29 10.22 5.91
N PRO A 205 3.44 10.25 4.88
CA PRO A 205 3.70 9.51 3.66
C PRO A 205 4.79 10.20 2.84
N ILE A 206 5.64 9.40 2.21
CA ILE A 206 6.93 9.85 1.67
C ILE A 206 7.16 9.36 0.24
N GLY A 207 7.88 10.16 -0.53
CA GLY A 207 8.52 9.76 -1.78
C GLY A 207 10.03 9.73 -1.59
N ARG A 208 10.63 8.56 -1.81
CA ARG A 208 12.07 8.34 -1.76
C ARG A 208 12.71 8.53 -3.10
N LEU A 209 13.75 9.35 -3.14
CA LEU A 209 14.60 9.48 -4.33
C LEU A 209 15.89 8.70 -4.12
N TYR A 210 16.40 8.14 -5.21
CA TYR A 210 17.64 7.39 -5.20
C TYR A 210 18.74 8.16 -5.94
N ASP A 211 19.91 8.22 -5.31
CA ASP A 211 21.11 8.78 -5.93
C ASP A 211 21.78 7.79 -6.89
N SER A 212 22.89 8.19 -7.50
CA SER A 212 23.59 7.38 -8.51
C SER A 212 24.23 6.10 -7.96
N ILE A 213 24.47 6.02 -6.65
CA ILE A 213 25.05 4.84 -5.99
C ILE A 213 23.97 3.90 -5.47
N GLY A 214 22.70 4.32 -5.51
CA GLY A 214 21.55 3.49 -5.18
C GLY A 214 21.08 3.64 -3.73
N ASP A 215 21.61 4.62 -2.99
CA ASP A 215 21.12 4.98 -1.66
C ASP A 215 19.89 5.89 -1.78
N TYR A 216 19.01 5.86 -0.78
CA TYR A 216 17.75 6.61 -0.77
C TYR A 216 17.77 7.82 0.16
N MET A 217 16.86 8.75 -0.10
CA MET A 217 16.52 9.88 0.77
C MET A 217 15.02 10.12 0.73
N ASP A 218 14.41 10.38 1.89
CA ASP A 218 13.00 10.69 2.06
C ASP A 218 12.76 12.17 1.70
N PHE A 219 12.80 12.48 0.41
CA PHE A 219 12.88 13.87 -0.05
C PHE A 219 11.51 14.53 -0.28
N LEU A 220 10.49 13.74 -0.61
CA LEU A 220 9.15 14.24 -0.91
C LEU A 220 8.18 13.85 0.21
N LYS A 221 7.35 14.79 0.67
CA LYS A 221 6.22 14.55 1.58
C LYS A 221 4.91 14.67 0.82
N PHE A 222 4.04 13.68 0.97
CA PHE A 222 2.66 13.81 0.51
C PHE A 222 1.87 14.81 1.37
N PRO A 223 0.90 15.53 0.78
CA PRO A 223 -0.07 16.26 1.58
C PRO A 223 -0.97 15.30 2.37
N GLU A 224 -1.52 15.76 3.49
CA GLU A 224 -2.36 14.93 4.36
C GLU A 224 -3.83 14.86 3.90
N ASP A 225 -4.24 15.81 3.06
CA ASP A 225 -5.60 16.05 2.57
C ASP A 225 -5.84 15.58 1.13
N ILE A 226 -5.14 14.53 0.70
CA ILE A 226 -5.31 13.96 -0.65
C ILE A 226 -6.73 13.43 -0.82
N ALA A 227 -7.50 14.03 -1.72
CA ALA A 227 -8.81 13.54 -2.08
C ALA A 227 -9.04 13.56 -3.60
N TYR A 228 -9.59 12.47 -4.12
CA TYR A 228 -9.99 12.36 -5.53
C TYR A 228 -11.00 11.22 -5.71
N SER A 229 -11.78 11.27 -6.79
CA SER A 229 -12.66 10.16 -7.18
C SER A 229 -12.13 9.48 -8.45
N ALA A 230 -12.21 8.16 -8.50
CA ALA A 230 -11.84 7.36 -9.66
C ALA A 230 -13.05 6.56 -10.14
N LYS A 231 -13.21 6.45 -11.46
CA LYS A 231 -14.26 5.62 -12.07
C LYS A 231 -13.84 4.16 -12.10
N ASN A 232 -14.83 3.28 -12.11
CA ASN A 232 -14.60 1.84 -12.29
C ASN A 232 -13.73 1.55 -13.52
N ASN A 233 -12.67 0.76 -13.37
CA ASN A 233 -11.70 0.46 -14.44
C ASN A 233 -11.15 1.70 -15.16
N GLY A 234 -11.24 2.88 -14.55
CA GLY A 234 -10.86 4.15 -15.16
C GLY A 234 -9.42 4.52 -14.83
N SER A 235 -8.77 5.20 -15.76
CA SER A 235 -7.50 5.88 -15.53
C SER A 235 -7.73 7.37 -15.29
N THR A 236 -7.18 7.89 -14.20
CA THR A 236 -7.33 9.28 -13.77
C THR A 236 -5.94 9.92 -13.64
N PRO A 237 -5.62 10.99 -14.37
CA PRO A 237 -4.40 11.74 -14.12
C PRO A 237 -4.50 12.42 -12.76
N LEU A 238 -3.48 12.26 -11.92
CA LEU A 238 -3.39 12.88 -10.60
C LEU A 238 -2.19 13.82 -10.56
N THR A 239 -2.36 14.96 -9.88
CA THR A 239 -1.28 15.88 -9.53
C THR A 239 -1.35 16.17 -8.03
N PHE A 240 -0.29 15.81 -7.32
CA PHE A 240 -0.12 16.05 -5.90
C PHE A 240 0.73 17.30 -5.68
N LYS A 241 0.31 18.17 -4.76
CA LYS A 241 1.16 19.26 -4.26
C LYS A 241 1.97 18.74 -3.07
N MET A 242 3.18 18.26 -3.34
CA MET A 242 4.06 17.65 -2.34
C MET A 242 5.01 18.71 -1.75
N SER A 243 5.54 18.48 -0.56
CA SER A 243 6.59 19.33 0.03
C SER A 243 7.96 18.63 0.02
N LEU A 244 9.02 19.40 -0.21
CA LEU A 244 10.39 18.97 -0.01
C LEU A 244 10.66 18.85 1.50
N GLN A 245 11.37 17.80 1.90
CA GLN A 245 11.71 17.56 3.31
C GLN A 245 13.21 17.67 3.56
N ASN A 246 13.56 18.15 4.75
CA ASN A 246 14.92 18.11 5.26
C ASN A 246 15.15 16.76 5.95
N ASP A 247 15.36 15.71 5.15
CA ASP A 247 15.77 14.40 5.65
C ASP A 247 17.22 14.48 6.17
N PRO A 248 17.52 14.05 7.41
CA PRO A 248 18.88 13.98 7.92
C PRO A 248 19.87 13.23 7.02
N LEU A 249 19.39 12.29 6.19
CA LEU A 249 20.18 11.57 5.21
C LEU A 249 20.33 12.33 3.88
N ALA A 250 19.50 13.33 3.60
CA ALA A 250 19.56 14.17 2.41
C ALA A 250 20.62 15.27 2.56
N THR A 251 21.88 14.86 2.71
CA THR A 251 22.98 15.81 2.69
C THR A 251 23.00 16.58 1.36
N ARG A 252 23.45 17.83 1.40
CA ARG A 252 23.58 18.69 0.22
C ARG A 252 24.24 17.97 -0.97
N SER A 253 25.34 17.26 -0.73
CA SER A 253 26.07 16.54 -1.78
C SER A 253 25.27 15.41 -2.42
N ARG A 254 24.38 14.75 -1.66
CA ARG A 254 23.48 13.73 -2.21
C ARG A 254 22.39 14.35 -3.07
N ILE A 255 21.83 15.49 -2.66
CA ILE A 255 20.83 16.19 -3.47
C ILE A 255 21.47 16.72 -4.76
N GLU A 256 22.70 17.26 -4.70
CA GLU A 256 23.47 17.64 -5.88
C GLU A 256 23.69 16.45 -6.83
N ASN A 257 23.98 15.25 -6.30
CA ASN A 257 24.09 14.03 -7.10
C ASN A 257 22.78 13.62 -7.77
N VAL A 258 21.65 13.72 -7.06
CA VAL A 258 20.31 13.46 -7.59
C VAL A 258 19.98 14.43 -8.72
N VAL A 259 20.27 15.73 -8.55
CA VAL A 259 20.09 16.76 -9.59
C VAL A 259 20.97 16.49 -10.81
N ALA A 260 22.25 16.14 -10.60
CA ALA A 260 23.15 15.80 -11.69
C ALA A 260 22.70 14.55 -12.46
N THR A 261 22.27 13.51 -11.73
CA THR A 261 21.74 12.26 -12.32
C THR A 261 20.49 12.54 -13.14
N SER A 262 19.57 13.33 -12.58
CA SER A 262 18.36 13.80 -13.23
C SER A 262 18.66 14.57 -14.52
N THR A 263 19.60 15.52 -14.47
CA THR A 263 20.01 16.32 -15.63
C THR A 263 20.59 15.45 -16.74
N ALA A 264 21.37 14.42 -16.38
CA ALA A 264 21.98 13.51 -17.34
C ALA A 264 20.98 12.52 -17.96
N LYS A 265 19.98 12.05 -17.19
CA LYS A 265 19.08 10.95 -17.60
C LYS A 265 17.64 11.38 -17.88
N GLY A 266 17.26 12.62 -17.57
CA GLY A 266 15.88 13.12 -17.57
C GLY A 266 14.94 12.40 -16.60
N SER A 267 15.50 11.58 -15.69
CA SER A 267 14.72 10.80 -14.73
C SER A 267 15.55 10.27 -13.57
N ILE A 268 14.87 9.97 -12.47
CA ILE A 268 15.45 9.48 -11.21
C ILE A 268 14.61 8.30 -10.71
N PRO A 269 15.20 7.26 -10.10
CA PRO A 269 14.41 6.23 -9.46
C PRO A 269 13.65 6.80 -8.26
N LEU A 270 12.39 6.39 -8.15
CA LEU A 270 11.43 6.82 -7.13
C LEU A 270 10.83 5.59 -6.46
N GLU A 271 10.56 5.72 -5.17
CA GLU A 271 9.71 4.80 -4.43
C GLU A 271 8.72 5.64 -3.61
N VAL A 272 7.46 5.22 -3.56
CA VAL A 272 6.38 6.01 -2.96
C VAL A 272 5.78 5.18 -1.84
N PHE A 273 5.68 5.73 -0.63
CA PHE A 273 5.09 5.06 0.51
C PHE A 273 3.94 5.86 1.09
N TRP A 274 2.71 5.40 0.83
CA TRP A 274 1.51 5.91 1.45
C TRP A 274 0.36 4.91 1.40
N GLY A 275 -0.53 4.99 2.39
CA GLY A 275 -1.80 4.28 2.37
C GLY A 275 -2.98 5.26 2.20
N PRO A 276 -3.77 5.18 1.12
CA PRO A 276 -4.97 5.99 0.97
C PRO A 276 -6.11 5.52 1.88
N LYS A 277 -6.98 6.46 2.27
CA LYS A 277 -8.31 6.18 2.82
C LYS A 277 -9.30 6.10 1.68
N VAL A 278 -9.82 4.91 1.38
CA VAL A 278 -10.67 4.67 0.22
C VAL A 278 -12.10 4.41 0.67
N ARG A 279 -13.06 5.12 0.08
CA ARG A 279 -14.49 4.84 0.19
C ARG A 279 -14.98 4.22 -1.10
N LEU A 280 -15.61 3.06 -0.95
CA LEU A 280 -16.32 2.37 -2.01
C LEU A 280 -17.83 2.65 -1.87
N PRO A 281 -18.56 2.93 -2.97
CA PRO A 281 -19.99 3.15 -2.96
C PRO A 281 -20.73 2.01 -2.27
N ASN A 282 -21.73 2.36 -1.46
CA ASN A 282 -22.58 1.45 -0.72
C ASN A 282 -21.88 0.60 0.36
N LEU A 283 -20.55 0.69 0.52
CA LEU A 283 -19.86 0.03 1.62
C LEU A 283 -19.81 0.98 2.82
N PRO A 284 -20.21 0.56 4.04
CA PRO A 284 -20.25 1.42 5.21
C PRO A 284 -18.86 1.65 5.84
N ARG A 285 -17.83 0.96 5.33
CA ARG A 285 -16.46 1.00 5.88
C ARG A 285 -15.52 1.74 4.94
N ILE A 286 -14.52 2.37 5.54
CA ILE A 286 -13.35 2.93 4.84
C ILE A 286 -12.31 1.81 4.71
N PHE A 287 -11.62 1.82 3.58
CA PHE A 287 -10.62 0.85 3.18
C PHE A 287 -9.24 1.50 3.21
N TYR A 288 -8.21 0.76 3.60
CA TYR A 288 -6.82 1.23 3.63
C TYR A 288 -5.91 0.33 2.78
N PRO A 289 -6.06 0.32 1.46
CA PRO A 289 -5.27 -0.57 0.62
C PRO A 289 -3.80 -0.13 0.58
N SER A 290 -2.90 -1.09 0.50
CA SER A 290 -1.50 -0.82 0.19
C SER A 290 -1.36 -0.74 -1.34
N TRP A 291 -1.26 0.48 -1.89
CA TRP A 291 -1.10 0.70 -3.34
C TRP A 291 0.29 1.14 -3.74
N SER A 292 1.20 1.30 -2.79
CA SER A 292 2.50 1.91 -3.05
C SER A 292 3.68 1.12 -2.50
N ASP A 293 3.41 0.01 -1.79
CA ASP A 293 4.48 -0.79 -1.21
C ASP A 293 5.29 -1.55 -2.29
N ASN A 294 6.51 -1.92 -1.93
CA ASN A 294 7.46 -2.67 -2.77
C ASN A 294 6.92 -4.04 -3.20
N VAL A 295 5.89 -4.55 -2.51
CA VAL A 295 5.16 -5.76 -2.88
C VAL A 295 4.46 -5.59 -4.24
N PHE A 296 3.98 -4.38 -4.54
CA PHE A 296 3.25 -4.07 -5.78
C PHE A 296 4.16 -3.49 -6.87
N TYR A 297 5.26 -2.85 -6.46
CA TYR A 297 6.31 -2.37 -7.34
C TYR A 297 7.62 -3.10 -7.02
N PRO A 298 7.86 -4.30 -7.61
CA PRO A 298 9.10 -5.05 -7.40
C PRO A 298 10.32 -4.35 -8.01
N HIS A 299 10.09 -3.25 -8.73
CA HIS A 299 11.07 -2.33 -9.28
C HIS A 299 10.82 -0.90 -8.78
N ARG A 300 11.83 -0.05 -8.92
CA ARG A 300 11.68 1.38 -8.62
C ARG A 300 10.88 2.08 -9.72
N LEU A 301 9.98 2.96 -9.32
CA LEU A 301 9.26 3.87 -10.21
C LEU A 301 10.25 4.84 -10.89
N SER A 302 9.83 5.45 -12.00
CA SER A 302 10.60 6.48 -12.68
C SER A 302 9.99 7.85 -12.44
N LEU A 303 10.71 8.74 -11.75
CA LEU A 303 10.37 10.16 -11.68
C LEU A 303 11.02 10.92 -12.82
N LYS A 304 10.22 11.31 -13.81
CA LYS A 304 10.61 12.18 -14.92
C LYS A 304 10.73 13.62 -14.44
N THR A 305 11.79 14.28 -14.89
CA THR A 305 12.17 15.62 -14.44
C THR A 305 12.24 16.58 -15.61
N GLY A 306 11.79 17.81 -15.37
CA GLY A 306 11.89 18.90 -16.33
C GLY A 306 13.19 19.69 -16.22
N THR A 307 13.34 20.71 -17.07
CA THR A 307 14.47 21.65 -17.05
C THR A 307 14.50 22.53 -15.79
N ASP A 308 13.37 22.60 -15.09
CA ASP A 308 13.16 23.25 -13.80
C ASP A 308 13.70 22.44 -12.61
N PHE A 309 13.96 21.14 -12.76
CA PHE A 309 14.37 20.28 -11.64
C PHE A 309 15.63 20.78 -10.89
N PRO A 310 16.68 21.34 -11.54
CA PRO A 310 17.82 21.91 -10.82
C PRO A 310 17.47 23.03 -9.82
N MET A 311 16.30 23.69 -9.97
CA MET A 311 15.84 24.74 -9.05
C MET A 311 15.59 24.23 -7.63
N ILE A 312 15.48 22.91 -7.40
CA ILE A 312 15.41 22.38 -6.02
C ILE A 312 16.65 22.76 -5.19
N MET A 313 17.79 23.00 -5.84
CA MET A 313 19.01 23.43 -5.15
C MET A 313 18.87 24.80 -4.50
N ASP A 314 18.01 25.67 -5.02
CA ASP A 314 17.77 26.99 -4.41
C ASP A 314 17.07 26.84 -3.06
N TRP A 315 16.09 25.93 -2.97
CA TRP A 315 15.45 25.58 -1.70
C TRP A 315 16.45 24.95 -0.73
N VAL A 316 17.29 24.01 -1.21
CA VAL A 316 18.35 23.38 -0.40
C VAL A 316 19.33 24.41 0.15
N ASN A 317 19.80 25.33 -0.68
CA ASN A 317 20.73 26.39 -0.27
C ASN A 317 20.15 27.29 0.82
N LYS A 318 18.84 27.52 0.77
CA LYS A 318 18.14 28.36 1.74
C LYS A 318 17.83 27.63 3.06
N HIS A 319 17.52 26.34 3.01
CA HIS A 319 16.97 25.61 4.16
C HIS A 319 17.90 24.56 4.77
N ILE A 320 18.91 24.10 4.04
CA ILE A 320 19.91 23.15 4.51
C ILE A 320 21.24 23.90 4.65
N PRO A 321 21.63 24.29 5.87
CA PRO A 321 22.84 25.07 6.07
C PRO A 321 24.05 24.29 5.56
N PRO A 322 25.05 24.97 4.96
CA PRO A 322 26.31 24.32 4.62
C PRO A 322 26.91 23.70 5.88
N PRO A 323 27.69 22.61 5.76
CA PRO A 323 28.39 22.05 6.91
C PRO A 323 29.16 23.17 7.59
N ALA A 324 29.00 23.30 8.91
CA ALA A 324 29.75 24.28 9.67
C ALA A 324 31.23 24.10 9.33
N VAL A 325 31.85 25.15 8.77
CA VAL A 325 33.29 25.14 8.55
C VAL A 325 33.91 25.05 9.92
N VAL A 326 34.34 23.83 10.31
CA VAL A 326 35.10 23.64 11.53
C VAL A 326 36.32 24.54 11.35
N PRO A 327 36.49 25.60 12.18
CA PRO A 327 37.66 26.44 12.06
C PRO A 327 38.88 25.50 12.12
N PRO A 328 39.91 25.73 11.28
CA PRO A 328 41.10 24.91 11.32
C PRO A 328 41.54 24.79 12.78
N PRO A 329 41.94 23.58 13.24
CA PRO A 329 42.31 23.37 14.63
C PRO A 329 43.23 24.51 15.02
N VAL A 330 42.87 25.24 16.09
CA VAL A 330 43.67 26.34 16.61
C VAL A 330 45.06 25.77 16.76
N VAL A 331 45.97 26.14 15.85
CA VAL A 331 47.36 25.72 15.92
C VAL A 331 47.78 26.15 17.31
N PRO A 332 48.18 25.23 18.20
CA PRO A 332 48.61 25.62 19.53
C PRO A 332 49.65 26.70 19.33
N THR A 333 49.36 27.93 19.75
CA THR A 333 50.37 28.98 19.82
C THR A 333 51.51 28.34 20.58
N THR A 334 52.64 28.16 19.90
CA THR A 334 53.83 27.58 20.50
C THR A 334 54.10 28.37 21.76
N VAL A 335 53.76 27.80 22.92
CA VAL A 335 54.17 28.35 24.20
C VAL A 335 55.69 28.37 24.11
N PRO A 336 56.36 29.53 24.22
CA PRO A 336 57.80 29.58 24.15
C PRO A 336 58.34 28.58 25.16
N SER A 337 59.11 27.61 24.66
CA SER A 337 59.70 26.57 25.50
C SER A 337 60.38 27.23 26.69
N PRO A 338 60.11 26.79 27.93
CA PRO A 338 60.90 27.25 29.07
C PRO A 338 62.37 26.95 28.77
N VAL A 339 63.23 27.95 28.94
CA VAL A 339 64.68 27.81 28.83
C VAL A 339 65.11 26.72 29.79
N VAL A 340 65.42 25.54 29.28
CA VAL A 340 65.91 24.41 30.07
C VAL A 340 67.34 24.72 30.45
N ASN A 341 67.55 25.03 31.73
CA ASN A 341 68.88 25.06 32.33
C ASN A 341 69.42 23.61 32.35
N PRO A 342 70.64 23.34 31.86
CA PRO A 342 71.14 21.97 31.76
C PRO A 342 71.38 21.36 33.14
N SER A 343 70.62 20.31 33.46
CA SER A 343 70.88 19.41 34.60
C SER A 343 71.96 18.38 34.26
N PRO A 344 72.74 17.92 35.25
CA PRO A 344 73.89 17.05 35.04
C PRO A 344 73.50 15.65 34.56
N VAL A 345 74.33 15.12 33.67
CA VAL A 345 74.24 13.80 33.04
C VAL A 345 74.26 12.70 34.10
N VAL A 346 73.16 11.95 34.23
CA VAL A 346 73.10 10.69 34.97
C VAL A 346 73.26 9.55 33.97
N VAL A 347 74.32 8.76 34.12
CA VAL A 347 74.62 7.57 33.31
C VAL A 347 73.69 6.43 33.76
N SER A 348 72.82 5.96 32.88
CA SER A 348 72.00 4.76 33.12
C SER A 348 72.74 3.48 32.72
N PRO A 349 72.61 2.38 33.50
CA PRO A 349 73.27 1.11 33.21
C PRO A 349 72.59 0.33 32.08
N THR A 350 73.42 -0.45 31.38
CA THR A 350 73.11 -1.29 30.22
C THR A 350 72.03 -2.35 30.52
N PRO A 351 71.05 -2.58 29.63
CA PRO A 351 70.02 -3.59 29.83
C PRO A 351 70.55 -5.02 29.69
N VAL A 352 70.13 -5.89 30.61
CA VAL A 352 70.38 -7.34 30.60
C VAL A 352 69.41 -7.99 29.61
N VAL A 353 69.96 -8.72 28.63
CA VAL A 353 69.20 -9.48 27.64
C VAL A 353 68.66 -10.76 28.28
N VAL A 354 67.34 -10.94 28.27
CA VAL A 354 66.67 -12.16 28.77
C VAL A 354 66.42 -13.11 27.59
N SER A 355 66.85 -14.36 27.75
CA SER A 355 66.79 -15.42 26.74
C SER A 355 65.35 -15.94 26.52
N PRO A 356 64.94 -16.30 25.29
CA PRO A 356 63.59 -16.74 24.99
C PRO A 356 63.28 -18.17 25.47
N THR A 357 62.07 -18.36 25.99
CA THR A 357 61.48 -19.62 26.44
C THR A 357 61.07 -20.51 25.24
N PRO A 358 61.32 -21.84 25.27
CA PRO A 358 60.94 -22.73 24.18
C PRO A 358 59.43 -23.04 24.16
N ILE A 359 58.87 -23.08 22.94
CA ILE A 359 57.47 -23.43 22.65
C ILE A 359 57.37 -24.96 22.51
N VAL A 360 56.43 -25.58 23.24
CA VAL A 360 56.10 -27.01 23.15
C VAL A 360 54.97 -27.20 22.13
N ALA A 361 55.15 -28.13 21.20
CA ALA A 361 54.17 -28.50 20.18
C ALA A 361 53.00 -29.33 20.76
N PRO A 362 51.78 -29.22 20.20
CA PRO A 362 50.63 -30.01 20.66
C PRO A 362 50.68 -31.46 20.14
N ALA A 363 50.27 -32.40 20.99
CA ALA A 363 50.12 -33.81 20.66
C ALA A 363 48.79 -34.08 19.93
N ALA A 364 48.81 -35.15 19.11
CA ALA A 364 47.74 -35.61 18.21
C ALA A 364 46.52 -36.23 18.92
#